data_AF-A0A7J6NPG0-F1
#
_entry.id   AF-A0A7J6NPG0-F1
#
_cell.length_a   1.000
_cell.length_b   1.000
_cell.length_c   1.000
_cell.angle_alpha   90.00
_cell.angle_beta   90.00
_cell.angle_gamma   90.00
#
_symmetry.space_group_name_H-M   'P 1'
#
loop_
_entity.id
_entity.type
_entity.pdbx_description
1 polymer ?
#
loop_
_entity_poly.entity_id
_entity_poly.type
_entity_poly.pdbx_seq_one_letter_code
_entity_poly.pdbx_strand_id
1 'polypeptide(L)'
;MVEKDGVMVNKWLKESYDGIDPSTGANFSVSYLADLAPDTWTLYMDEKNDKPLNLVASNRRNNDDIDQEITFTNFQGNDGVLTSEKTHELVCELYNIDDGEPLTQPATGDTAAPDTGHLSFRDNLLSGHGQLDV
;
A
#
# COMPACT_ATOMS: atom_id res chain seq x y z
N MET A 1 15.16 -22.87 0.24
CA MET A 1 14.20 -23.23 1.30
C MET A 1 14.88 -23.20 2.65
N VAL A 2 14.13 -22.86 3.69
CA VAL A 2 14.57 -22.83 5.09
C VAL A 2 13.49 -23.48 5.96
N GLU A 3 13.88 -24.05 7.09
CA GLU A 3 12.92 -24.53 8.09
C GLU A 3 12.46 -23.36 8.95
N LYS A 4 11.14 -23.17 9.07
CA LYS A 4 10.50 -22.19 9.96
C LYS A 4 9.32 -22.87 10.66
N ASP A 5 9.31 -22.83 11.99
CA ASP A 5 8.28 -23.42 12.84
C ASP A 5 7.97 -24.91 12.52
N GLY A 6 9.01 -25.67 12.15
CA GLY A 6 8.91 -27.09 11.77
C GLY A 6 8.36 -27.35 10.35
N VAL A 7 8.22 -26.31 9.53
CA VAL A 7 7.75 -26.40 8.14
C VAL A 7 8.81 -25.86 7.18
N MET A 8 8.99 -26.55 6.04
CA MET A 8 9.86 -26.07 4.98
C MET A 8 9.19 -24.94 4.20
N VAL A 9 9.86 -23.79 4.13
CA VAL A 9 9.34 -22.58 3.47
C VAL A 9 10.34 -22.03 2.46
N ASN A 10 9.82 -21.35 1.44
CA ASN A 10 10.65 -20.58 0.51
C ASN A 10 10.88 -19.19 1.08
N LYS A 11 12.14 -18.74 1.09
CA LYS A 11 12.56 -17.44 1.62
C LYS A 11 12.97 -16.54 0.46
N TRP A 12 12.35 -15.37 0.39
CA TRP A 12 12.63 -14.33 -0.57
C TRP A 12 13.14 -13.11 0.18
N LEU A 13 14.29 -12.57 -0.24
CA LEU A 13 14.95 -11.46 0.42
C LEU A 13 14.97 -10.27 -0.51
N LYS A 14 14.55 -9.11 0.00
CA LYS A 14 14.73 -7.82 -0.65
C LYS A 14 15.51 -6.91 0.30
N GLU A 15 16.68 -6.49 -0.14
CA GLU A 15 17.48 -5.48 0.55
C GLU A 15 17.21 -4.11 -0.06
N SER A 16 17.21 -3.08 0.79
CA SER A 16 17.17 -1.68 0.40
C SER A 16 18.51 -1.22 -0.17
N TYR A 17 18.51 -0.02 -0.75
CA TYR A 17 19.74 0.62 -1.19
C TYR A 17 20.59 1.05 0.01
N ASP A 18 21.85 0.61 0.02
CA ASP A 18 22.88 1.19 0.86
C ASP A 18 23.35 2.52 0.23
N GLY A 19 23.04 3.64 0.86
CA GLY A 19 23.39 4.98 0.35
C GLY A 19 22.22 5.74 -0.25
N ILE A 20 22.47 6.30 -1.44
CA ILE A 20 21.51 7.11 -2.20
C ILE A 20 20.80 6.20 -3.20
N ASP A 21 19.48 6.14 -3.11
CA ASP A 21 18.66 5.47 -4.12
C ASP A 21 18.81 6.21 -5.47
N PRO A 22 19.30 5.53 -6.52
CA PRO A 22 19.54 6.17 -7.82
C PRO A 22 18.27 6.64 -8.53
N SER A 23 17.10 6.10 -8.16
CA SER A 23 15.83 6.45 -8.79
C SER A 23 15.17 7.69 -8.18
N THR A 24 15.32 7.88 -6.87
CA THR A 24 14.69 8.99 -6.13
C THR A 24 15.68 10.04 -5.64
N GLY A 25 16.98 9.73 -5.63
CA GLY A 25 18.03 10.57 -5.04
C GLY A 25 17.99 10.65 -3.51
N ALA A 26 17.11 9.88 -2.85
CA ALA A 26 16.98 9.88 -1.40
C ALA A 26 18.11 9.08 -0.74
N ASN A 27 18.69 9.63 0.32
CA ASN A 27 19.67 8.92 1.15
C ASN A 27 18.97 8.26 2.33
N PHE A 28 18.83 6.95 2.28
CA PHE A 28 18.14 6.19 3.33
C PHE A 28 19.10 5.68 4.42
N SER A 29 20.41 5.83 4.24
CA SER A 29 21.42 5.31 5.18
C SER A 29 21.27 5.87 6.58
N VAL A 30 20.87 7.15 6.68
CA VAL A 30 20.67 7.82 7.98
C VAL A 30 19.46 7.22 8.70
N SER A 31 18.38 6.92 7.99
CA SER A 31 17.18 6.32 8.57
C SER A 31 17.46 4.92 9.10
N TYR A 32 18.25 4.12 8.39
CA TYR A 32 18.62 2.77 8.84
C TYR A 32 19.58 2.81 10.03
N LEU A 33 20.57 3.72 10.02
CA LEU A 33 21.48 3.88 11.17
C LEU A 33 20.79 4.43 12.42
N ALA A 34 19.74 5.23 12.23
CA ALA A 34 18.92 5.76 13.32
C ALA A 34 17.81 4.79 13.75
N ASP A 35 17.74 3.60 13.15
CA ASP A 35 16.72 2.59 13.41
C ASP A 35 15.28 3.08 13.26
N LEU A 36 15.07 3.97 12.29
CA LEU A 36 13.75 4.56 12.00
C LEU A 36 13.01 3.84 10.88
N ALA A 37 13.67 2.90 10.20
CA ALA A 37 13.11 2.14 9.09
C ALA A 37 13.84 0.81 8.90
N PRO A 38 13.13 -0.20 8.36
CA PRO A 38 13.76 -1.45 7.95
C PRO A 38 14.60 -1.23 6.69
N ASP A 39 15.70 -1.97 6.59
CA ASP A 39 16.55 -2.03 5.40
C ASP A 39 16.40 -3.36 4.64
N THR A 40 15.64 -4.29 5.21
CA THR A 40 15.51 -5.66 4.71
C THR A 40 14.07 -6.14 4.85
N TRP A 41 13.55 -6.76 3.79
CA TRP A 41 12.25 -7.42 3.77
C TRP A 41 12.44 -8.88 3.40
N THR A 42 11.98 -9.76 4.27
CA THR A 42 11.98 -11.20 4.06
C THR A 42 10.54 -11.71 3.91
N LEU A 43 10.20 -12.20 2.73
CA LEU A 43 8.93 -12.88 2.47
C LEU A 43 9.12 -14.39 2.55
N TYR A 44 8.36 -15.03 3.43
CA TYR A 44 8.26 -16.48 3.55
C TYR A 44 7.01 -16.96 2.81
N MET A 45 7.21 -17.84 1.86
CA MET A 45 6.17 -18.52 1.09
C MET A 45 6.11 -20.00 1.50
N ASP A 46 4.98 -20.64 1.25
CA ASP A 46 4.90 -22.10 1.36
C ASP A 46 5.87 -22.81 0.40
N GLU A 47 6.02 -24.13 0.57
CA GLU A 47 6.93 -24.95 -0.22
C GLU A 47 6.67 -24.85 -1.73
N LYS A 48 5.43 -24.57 -2.13
CA LYS A 48 5.00 -24.47 -3.53
C LYS A 48 5.15 -23.07 -4.13
N ASN A 49 5.42 -22.05 -3.31
CA ASN A 49 5.35 -20.63 -3.66
C ASN A 49 3.95 -20.14 -4.05
N ASP A 50 2.90 -20.81 -3.60
CA ASP A 50 1.51 -20.47 -3.92
C ASP A 50 0.92 -19.51 -2.90
N LYS A 51 1.35 -19.61 -1.63
CA LYS A 51 0.78 -18.84 -0.52
C LYS A 51 1.88 -18.10 0.26
N PRO A 52 1.76 -16.78 0.48
CA PRO A 52 2.56 -16.09 1.48
C PRO A 52 2.15 -16.54 2.88
N LEU A 53 3.15 -16.77 3.72
CA LEU A 53 2.98 -17.19 5.12
C LEU A 53 3.30 -16.05 6.06
N ASN A 54 4.42 -15.36 5.81
CA ASN A 54 4.91 -14.31 6.69
C ASN A 54 5.79 -13.30 5.93
N LEU A 55 5.63 -12.00 6.19
CA LEU A 55 6.54 -10.94 5.75
C LEU A 55 7.18 -10.29 6.98
N VAL A 56 8.51 -10.33 7.04
CA VAL A 56 9.30 -9.72 8.11
C VAL A 56 10.08 -8.55 7.52
N ALA A 57 9.90 -7.36 8.09
CA ALA A 57 10.74 -6.21 7.84
C ALA A 57 11.72 -6.07 9.01
N SER A 58 13.01 -6.02 8.70
CA SER A 58 14.07 -5.97 9.69
C SER A 58 15.13 -4.93 9.33
N ASN A 59 15.90 -4.54 10.33
CA ASN A 59 17.03 -3.64 10.18
C ASN A 59 18.34 -4.37 10.46
N ARG A 60 19.04 -4.75 9.39
CA ARG A 60 20.30 -5.50 9.47
C ARG A 60 21.42 -4.71 10.12
N ARG A 61 21.39 -3.37 10.01
CA ARG A 61 22.37 -2.50 10.66
C ARG A 61 22.18 -2.42 12.16
N ASN A 62 20.97 -2.66 12.63
CA ASN A 62 20.65 -2.74 14.04
C ASN A 62 20.44 -4.18 14.52
N ASN A 63 21.40 -5.05 14.20
CA ASN A 63 21.42 -6.44 14.69
C ASN A 63 20.21 -7.29 14.27
N ASP A 64 19.71 -7.05 13.05
CA ASP A 64 18.53 -7.72 12.49
C ASP A 64 17.27 -7.53 13.35
N ASP A 65 17.13 -6.38 14.02
CA ASP A 65 15.93 -6.09 14.80
C ASP A 65 14.68 -6.08 13.90
N ILE A 66 13.57 -6.57 14.45
CA ILE A 66 12.32 -6.75 13.70
C ILE A 66 11.45 -5.53 13.93
N ASP A 67 11.41 -4.65 12.93
CA ASP A 67 10.54 -3.47 12.93
C ASP A 67 9.07 -3.86 12.74
N GLN A 68 8.83 -4.86 11.88
CA GLN A 68 7.48 -5.28 11.54
C GLN A 68 7.44 -6.74 11.14
N GLU A 69 6.42 -7.45 11.64
CA GLU A 69 6.11 -8.82 11.22
C GLU A 69 4.62 -8.93 10.86
N ILE A 70 4.34 -9.48 9.68
CA ILE A 70 2.99 -9.67 9.15
C ILE A 70 2.79 -11.15 8.88
N THR A 71 1.82 -11.77 9.57
CA THR A 71 1.43 -13.16 9.32
C THR A 71 0.17 -13.22 8.45
N PHE A 72 0.23 -14.01 7.38
CA PHE A 72 -0.89 -14.20 6.46
C PHE A 72 -1.73 -15.42 6.88
N THR A 73 -2.79 -15.18 7.65
CA THR A 73 -3.65 -16.27 8.18
C THR A 73 -4.67 -16.74 7.14
N ASN A 74 -5.36 -15.81 6.48
CA ASN A 74 -6.47 -16.08 5.56
C ASN A 74 -6.15 -15.72 4.10
N PHE A 75 -4.99 -16.16 3.61
CA PHE A 75 -4.68 -15.98 2.19
C PHE A 75 -5.66 -16.80 1.33
N GLN A 76 -6.40 -16.11 0.49
CA GLN A 76 -7.18 -16.69 -0.59
C GLN A 76 -6.51 -16.29 -1.89
N GLY A 77 -6.05 -17.28 -2.65
CA GLY A 77 -5.61 -17.07 -4.02
C GLY A 77 -6.75 -16.42 -4.80
N ASN A 78 -6.45 -15.35 -5.52
CA ASN A 78 -7.45 -14.66 -6.30
C ASN A 78 -7.36 -15.21 -7.73
N ASP A 79 -8.29 -16.11 -8.08
CA ASP A 79 -8.30 -16.84 -9.36
C ASP A 79 -8.67 -15.94 -10.57
N GLY A 80 -8.42 -14.63 -10.48
CA GLY A 80 -8.68 -13.64 -11.54
C GLY A 80 -10.03 -12.91 -11.44
N VAL A 81 -10.71 -12.94 -10.28
CA VAL A 81 -12.09 -12.43 -10.16
C VAL A 81 -12.21 -11.15 -9.32
N LEU A 82 -11.40 -10.95 -8.28
CA LEU A 82 -11.51 -9.78 -7.40
C LEU A 82 -10.37 -8.78 -7.63
N THR A 83 -10.33 -8.13 -8.80
CA THR A 83 -9.52 -6.91 -8.92
C THR A 83 -10.23 -5.78 -8.17
N SER A 84 -9.48 -4.76 -7.73
CA SER A 84 -10.08 -3.55 -7.14
C SER A 84 -11.10 -2.90 -8.08
N GLU A 85 -10.83 -2.97 -9.38
CA GLU A 85 -11.71 -2.51 -10.46
C GLU A 85 -13.01 -3.32 -10.54
N LYS A 86 -12.95 -4.65 -10.62
CA LYS A 86 -14.16 -5.50 -10.62
C LYS A 86 -14.96 -5.38 -9.32
N THR A 87 -14.27 -5.18 -8.19
CA THR A 87 -14.94 -4.96 -6.90
C THR A 87 -15.65 -3.60 -6.90
N HIS A 88 -15.04 -2.57 -7.49
CA HIS A 88 -15.66 -1.26 -7.65
C HIS A 88 -16.89 -1.32 -8.54
N GLU A 89 -16.79 -1.94 -9.73
CA GLU A 89 -17.92 -2.18 -10.64
C GLU A 89 -19.08 -2.88 -9.92
N LEU A 90 -18.79 -3.97 -9.21
CA LEU A 90 -19.81 -4.74 -8.49
C LEU A 90 -20.47 -3.95 -7.36
N VAL A 91 -19.73 -3.09 -6.67
CA VAL A 91 -20.29 -2.20 -5.63
C VAL A 91 -21.16 -1.11 -6.27
N CYS A 92 -20.74 -0.52 -7.40
CA CYS A 92 -21.53 0.47 -8.11
C CYS A 92 -22.84 -0.14 -8.64
N GLU A 93 -22.78 -1.34 -9.22
CA GLU A 93 -23.97 -2.08 -9.69
C GLU A 93 -24.90 -2.46 -8.53
N LEU A 94 -24.36 -3.00 -7.43
CA LEU A 94 -25.17 -3.46 -6.30
C LEU A 94 -25.91 -2.31 -5.59
N TYR A 95 -25.28 -1.15 -5.49
CA TYR A 95 -25.82 0.02 -4.79
C TYR A 95 -26.39 1.09 -5.72
N ASN A 96 -26.40 0.83 -7.03
CA ASN A 96 -26.89 1.73 -8.06
C ASN A 96 -26.23 3.13 -7.97
N ILE A 97 -24.92 3.14 -7.73
CA ILE A 97 -24.09 4.34 -7.64
C ILE A 97 -23.71 4.70 -9.08
N ASP A 98 -24.02 5.94 -9.50
CA ASP A 98 -23.50 6.48 -10.77
C ASP A 98 -21.97 6.52 -10.67
N ASP A 99 -21.31 5.69 -11.46
CA ASP A 99 -19.85 5.64 -11.62
C ASP A 99 -19.41 6.78 -12.53
N GLY A 100 -19.52 8.01 -12.00
CA GLY A 100 -18.90 9.17 -12.64
C GLY A 100 -17.46 8.87 -13.06
N GLU A 101 -17.09 9.36 -14.25
CA GLU A 101 -15.85 9.14 -15.02
C GLU A 101 -14.70 8.41 -14.30
N PRO A 102 -14.09 7.38 -14.93
CA PRO A 102 -13.02 6.60 -14.32
C PRO A 102 -11.91 7.53 -13.83
N LEU A 103 -11.46 7.32 -12.59
CA LEU A 103 -10.37 8.07 -11.97
C LEU A 103 -9.10 7.89 -12.80
N THR A 104 -8.94 8.76 -13.79
CA THR A 104 -7.85 8.71 -14.76
C THR A 104 -6.55 8.97 -14.01
N GLN A 105 -5.51 8.21 -14.34
CA GLN A 105 -4.12 8.42 -13.94
C GLN A 105 -3.73 9.91 -13.96
N PRO A 106 -2.80 10.37 -13.11
CA PRO A 106 -2.38 11.75 -13.10
C PRO A 106 -1.75 12.10 -14.45
N ALA A 107 -2.44 12.93 -15.23
CA ALA A 107 -1.96 13.44 -16.49
C ALA A 107 -0.75 14.36 -16.23
N THR A 108 0.38 13.99 -16.82
CA THR A 108 1.52 14.88 -17.06
C THR A 108 1.10 16.11 -17.85
N GLY A 109 1.38 17.30 -17.30
CA GLY A 109 1.89 18.47 -18.02
C GLY A 109 1.04 19.17 -19.09
N ASP A 110 0.62 20.39 -18.74
CA ASP A 110 0.58 21.61 -19.56
C ASP A 110 -0.49 21.82 -20.66
N THR A 111 -1.47 22.68 -20.31
CA THR A 111 -1.78 24.00 -20.94
C THR A 111 -3.25 24.26 -21.32
N ALA A 112 -3.73 25.41 -20.81
CA ALA A 112 -4.87 26.27 -21.21
C ALA A 112 -6.30 25.91 -20.75
N ALA A 113 -6.81 26.73 -19.82
CA ALA A 113 -8.22 26.89 -19.48
C ALA A 113 -9.01 27.56 -20.63
N PRO A 114 -10.35 27.41 -20.66
CA PRO A 114 -11.17 28.41 -19.97
C PRO A 114 -12.31 27.82 -19.13
N ASP A 115 -12.33 28.28 -17.88
CA ASP A 115 -13.47 28.59 -17.02
C ASP A 115 -14.85 28.02 -17.40
N THR A 116 -15.29 26.99 -16.67
CA THR A 116 -16.71 26.73 -16.37
C THR A 116 -16.83 25.90 -15.08
N GLY A 117 -17.16 26.58 -13.97
CA GLY A 117 -17.98 26.02 -12.89
C GLY A 117 -17.41 24.88 -12.05
N HIS A 118 -16.30 25.11 -11.34
CA HIS A 118 -15.81 24.18 -10.32
C HIS A 118 -16.66 24.31 -9.03
N LEU A 119 -17.69 23.47 -8.87
CA LEU A 119 -18.37 23.30 -7.58
C LEU A 119 -17.49 22.42 -6.68
N SER A 120 -16.79 23.04 -5.73
CA SER A 120 -16.02 22.37 -4.68
C SER A 120 -16.97 21.66 -3.70
N PHE A 121 -16.99 20.32 -3.72
CA PHE A 121 -17.65 19.47 -2.71
C PHE A 121 -17.02 19.57 -1.29
N ARG A 122 -16.11 20.50 -1.05
CA ARG A 122 -15.36 20.63 0.21
C ARG A 122 -15.87 21.72 1.17
N ASP A 123 -16.82 22.56 0.77
CA ASP A 123 -17.26 23.68 1.61
C ASP A 123 -18.55 23.41 2.43
N ASN A 124 -19.17 22.23 2.29
CA ASN A 124 -20.48 21.94 2.90
C ASN A 124 -20.43 21.13 4.22
N LEU A 125 -19.25 20.93 4.82
CA LEU A 125 -19.09 20.14 6.05
C LEU A 125 -18.82 20.96 7.32
N LEU A 126 -18.85 22.30 7.25
CA LEU A 126 -18.56 23.17 8.41
C LEU A 126 -19.59 24.27 8.70
N SER A 127 -20.78 24.28 8.10
CA SER A 127 -21.81 25.30 8.37
C SER A 127 -23.20 24.70 8.64
N GLY A 128 -23.30 23.90 9.70
CA GLY A 128 -24.53 23.16 9.99
C GLY A 128 -24.83 22.91 11.46
N HIS A 129 -24.55 23.85 12.36
CA HIS A 129 -25.23 23.91 13.67
C HIS A 129 -25.72 25.34 13.92
N GLY A 130 -26.88 25.62 13.33
CA GLY A 130 -27.69 26.78 13.64
C GLY A 130 -28.18 26.72 15.08
N GLN A 131 -27.91 27.83 15.76
CA GLN A 131 -28.38 28.28 17.04
C GLN A 131 -29.90 28.15 17.20
N LEU A 132 -30.33 27.56 18.32
CA LEU A 132 -31.73 27.52 18.78
C LEU A 132 -32.11 28.90 19.34
N ASP A 133 -33.16 29.50 18.78
CA ASP A 133 -33.84 30.68 19.35
C ASP A 133 -34.78 30.25 20.50
N VAL A 134 -34.59 30.84 21.68
CA VAL A 134 -35.64 31.33 22.61
C VAL A 134 -35.15 32.63 23.22
#